data_AF-A0A7X7GLE3-F1
#
_entry.id   AF-A0A7X7GLE3-F1
#
_cell.length_a   1.000
_cell.length_b   1.000
_cell.length_c   1.000
_cell.angle_alpha   90.00
_cell.angle_beta   90.00
_cell.angle_gamma   90.00
#
_symmetry.space_group_name_H-M   'P 1'
#
loop_
_entity.id
_entity.type
_entity.pdbx_description
1 polymer ?
#
loop_
_entity_poly.entity_id
_entity_poly.type
_entity_poly.pdbx_seq_one_letter_code
_entity_poly.pdbx_strand_id
1 'polypeptide(L)'
;MDTVGQQRFARMNEGLNAVFARHDPVIVAHRGTAGGAVTENTADAAHAAFLSGADIVEIDVISSSDGEYFVFHTGTESRNLGTDTALEALSAAEIGRLEYRARGRGGRPQGVERLDEFLFRFRGVDRMFNIDRSWHLWP
;
A
#
# COMPACT_ATOMS: atom_id res chain seq x y z
N MET A 1 -22.27 16.14 11.36
CA MET A 1 -21.98 14.76 10.90
C MET A 1 -21.59 13.96 12.11
N ASP A 2 -22.17 12.78 12.28
CA ASP A 2 -21.71 11.84 13.29
C ASP A 2 -20.29 11.39 12.95
N THR A 3 -19.43 11.28 13.96
CA THR A 3 -18.05 10.85 13.75
C THR A 3 -18.00 9.38 13.36
N VAL A 4 -17.18 9.03 12.37
CA VAL A 4 -16.90 7.66 11.96
C VAL A 4 -15.87 7.03 12.91
N GLY A 5 -16.09 5.75 13.25
CA GLY A 5 -15.20 4.93 14.08
C GLY A 5 -15.64 4.80 15.55
N GLN A 6 -15.02 3.87 16.28
CA GLN A 6 -15.35 3.63 17.69
C GLN A 6 -14.84 4.78 18.58
N GLN A 7 -15.68 5.26 19.50
CA GLN A 7 -15.37 6.42 20.36
C GLN A 7 -14.09 6.24 21.19
N ARG A 8 -13.78 5.02 21.63
CA ARG A 8 -12.53 4.71 22.37
C ARG A 8 -11.26 5.02 21.57
N PHE A 9 -11.36 5.19 20.25
CA PHE A 9 -10.28 5.54 19.35
C PHE A 9 -10.42 6.96 18.76
N ALA A 10 -11.22 7.84 19.39
CA ALA A 10 -11.56 9.17 18.85
C ALA A 10 -10.34 9.95 18.35
N ARG A 11 -9.24 9.98 19.12
CA ARG A 11 -8.00 10.66 18.72
C ARG A 11 -7.39 10.09 17.43
N MET A 12 -7.36 8.76 17.27
CA MET A 12 -6.85 8.13 16.04
C MET A 12 -7.80 8.40 14.87
N ASN A 13 -9.11 8.47 15.14
CA ASN A 13 -10.11 8.73 14.12
C ASN A 13 -10.16 10.21 13.70
N GLU A 14 -9.46 11.15 14.34
CA GLU A 14 -9.47 12.58 13.98
C GLU A 14 -9.12 12.80 12.51
N GLY A 15 -8.04 12.15 12.04
CA GLY A 15 -7.63 12.24 10.64
C GLY A 15 -8.68 11.68 9.68
N LEU A 16 -9.26 10.52 10.01
CA LEU A 16 -10.28 9.89 9.19
C LEU A 16 -11.54 10.76 9.11
N ASN A 17 -12.00 11.28 10.25
CA ASN A 17 -13.14 12.19 10.31
C ASN A 17 -12.89 13.49 9.55
N ALA A 18 -11.65 14.00 9.54
CA ALA A 18 -11.30 15.16 8.72
C ALA A 18 -11.41 14.88 7.21
N VAL A 19 -11.13 13.65 6.75
CA VAL A 19 -11.39 13.24 5.37
C VAL A 19 -12.89 13.22 5.07
N PHE A 20 -13.69 12.56 5.91
CA PHE A 20 -15.16 12.53 5.76
C PHE A 20 -15.85 13.89 5.88
N ALA A 21 -15.24 14.85 6.58
CA ALA A 21 -15.75 16.22 6.64
C ALA A 21 -15.49 17.03 5.36
N ARG A 22 -14.51 16.63 4.55
CA ARG A 22 -14.12 17.32 3.31
C ARG A 22 -14.73 16.69 2.06
N HIS A 23 -15.00 15.39 2.08
CA HIS A 23 -15.43 14.61 0.91
C HIS A 23 -16.65 13.75 1.24
N ASP A 24 -17.64 13.76 0.34
CA ASP A 24 -18.82 12.90 0.39
C ASP A 24 -19.31 12.62 -1.06
N PRO A 25 -19.18 11.37 -1.58
CA PRO A 25 -18.61 10.20 -0.91
C PRO A 25 -17.08 10.29 -0.78
N VAL A 26 -16.53 9.57 0.21
CA VAL A 26 -15.09 9.32 0.32
C VAL A 26 -14.69 8.18 -0.64
N ILE A 27 -13.64 8.40 -1.43
CA ILE A 27 -13.12 7.44 -2.40
C ILE A 27 -11.82 6.82 -1.90
N VAL A 28 -11.81 5.49 -1.78
CA VAL A 28 -10.63 4.70 -1.42
C VAL A 28 -10.11 3.95 -2.64
N ALA A 29 -8.86 4.19 -3.03
CA ALA A 29 -8.20 3.47 -4.10
C ALA A 29 -7.51 2.20 -3.57
N HIS A 30 -8.09 1.04 -3.85
CA HIS A 30 -7.57 -0.28 -3.47
C HIS A 30 -6.23 -0.58 -4.18
N ARG A 31 -5.16 -0.71 -3.39
CA ARG A 31 -3.76 -0.89 -3.82
C ARG A 31 -3.22 0.21 -4.73
N GLY A 32 -3.80 1.41 -4.64
CA GLY A 32 -3.54 2.52 -5.55
C GLY A 32 -4.16 2.36 -6.94
N THR A 33 -3.73 3.17 -7.90
CA THR A 33 -4.19 3.09 -9.30
C THR A 33 -3.16 2.33 -10.14
N ALA A 34 -3.45 1.06 -10.40
CA ALA A 34 -2.64 0.21 -11.28
C ALA A 34 -3.15 0.25 -12.73
N GLY A 35 -2.24 0.19 -13.70
CA GLY A 35 -2.58 0.19 -15.12
C GLY A 35 -1.40 0.53 -16.02
N GLY A 36 -1.38 -0.03 -17.23
CA GLY A 36 -0.23 0.12 -18.12
C GLY A 36 1.05 -0.35 -17.44
N ALA A 37 2.01 0.57 -17.29
CA ALA A 37 3.31 0.32 -16.66
C ALA A 37 3.33 0.53 -15.12
N VAL A 38 2.20 0.87 -14.49
CA VAL A 38 2.10 1.10 -13.04
C VAL A 38 1.56 -0.14 -12.35
N THR A 39 2.29 -0.64 -11.35
CA THR A 39 1.94 -1.85 -10.59
C THR A 39 1.20 -1.50 -9.29
N GLU A 40 0.18 -2.29 -8.94
CA GLU A 40 -0.50 -2.20 -7.63
C GLU A 40 0.48 -2.28 -6.46
N ASN A 41 0.16 -1.69 -5.30
CA ASN A 41 1.02 -1.73 -4.10
C ASN A 41 2.43 -1.13 -4.32
N THR A 42 2.54 -0.06 -5.12
CA THR A 42 3.76 0.72 -5.30
C THR A 42 3.53 2.20 -4.98
N ALA A 43 4.58 2.95 -4.64
CA ALA A 43 4.47 4.39 -4.42
C ALA A 43 3.97 5.12 -5.68
N ASP A 44 4.31 4.62 -6.87
CA ASP A 44 3.83 5.16 -8.14
C ASP A 44 2.31 4.95 -8.29
N ALA A 45 1.77 3.78 -7.93
CA ALA A 45 0.32 3.53 -7.92
C ALA A 45 -0.42 4.39 -6.90
N ALA A 46 0.15 4.58 -5.70
CA ALA A 46 -0.41 5.47 -4.69
C ALA A 46 -0.40 6.93 -5.17
N HIS A 47 0.70 7.37 -5.78
CA HIS A 47 0.80 8.72 -6.35
C HIS A 47 -0.23 8.92 -7.48
N ALA A 48 -0.37 7.95 -8.38
CA ALA A 48 -1.36 7.98 -9.45
C ALA A 48 -2.80 8.03 -8.90
N ALA A 49 -3.09 7.31 -7.81
CA ALA A 49 -4.39 7.35 -7.15
C ALA A 49 -4.73 8.74 -6.58
N PHE A 50 -3.79 9.35 -5.86
CA PHE A 50 -4.01 10.71 -5.34
C PHE A 50 -4.13 11.74 -6.47
N LEU A 51 -3.36 11.62 -7.55
CA LEU A 51 -3.52 12.46 -8.75
C LEU A 51 -4.88 12.26 -9.43
N SER A 52 -5.45 11.07 -9.32
CA SER A 52 -6.77 10.72 -9.87
C SER A 52 -7.94 11.13 -8.96
N GLY A 53 -7.66 11.75 -7.80
CA GLY A 53 -8.68 12.25 -6.88
C GLY A 53 -9.11 11.27 -5.79
N ALA A 54 -8.34 10.21 -5.53
CA ALA A 54 -8.60 9.37 -4.35
C ALA A 54 -8.35 10.15 -3.05
N ASP A 55 -9.23 9.96 -2.07
CA ASP A 55 -9.10 10.57 -0.74
C ASP A 55 -8.19 9.74 0.17
N ILE A 56 -8.28 8.42 0.02
CA ILE A 56 -7.50 7.43 0.75
C ILE A 56 -6.92 6.44 -0.25
N VAL A 57 -5.67 6.02 -0.04
CA VAL A 57 -5.10 4.87 -0.74
C VAL A 57 -5.02 3.71 0.22
N GLU A 58 -5.59 2.56 -0.14
CA GLU A 58 -5.37 1.32 0.57
C GLU A 58 -4.09 0.65 0.04
N ILE A 59 -3.31 0.05 0.94
CA ILE A 59 -2.16 -0.77 0.61
C ILE A 59 -2.10 -2.02 1.50
N ASP A 60 -1.60 -3.10 0.93
CA ASP A 60 -1.36 -4.35 1.64
C ASP A 60 0.06 -4.39 2.20
N VAL A 61 0.22 -4.89 3.43
CA VAL A 61 1.53 -5.03 4.08
C VAL A 61 1.78 -6.48 4.48
N ILE A 62 3.02 -6.92 4.23
CA ILE A 62 3.59 -8.19 4.71
C ILE A 62 4.83 -7.94 5.57
N SER A 63 5.26 -8.95 6.32
CA SER A 63 6.59 -9.00 6.95
C SER A 63 7.44 -10.08 6.33
N SER A 64 8.72 -9.80 6.06
CA SER A 64 9.73 -10.80 5.71
C SER A 64 10.03 -11.74 6.88
N SER A 65 10.76 -12.83 6.60
CA SER A 65 11.16 -13.82 7.61
C SER A 65 12.12 -13.28 8.67
N ASP A 66 12.79 -12.16 8.37
CA ASP A 66 13.67 -11.40 9.25
C ASP A 66 13.05 -10.10 9.80
N GLY A 67 11.74 -9.89 9.62
CA GLY A 67 10.95 -8.88 10.34
C GLY A 67 10.87 -7.50 9.69
N GLU A 68 11.25 -7.36 8.42
CA GLU A 68 11.12 -6.12 7.65
C GLU A 68 9.77 -6.07 6.93
N TYR A 69 9.18 -4.87 6.82
CA TYR A 69 7.85 -4.70 6.22
C TYR A 69 7.92 -4.30 4.75
N PHE A 70 7.06 -4.91 3.93
CA PHE A 70 6.97 -4.65 2.50
C PHE A 70 5.53 -4.40 2.06
N VAL A 71 5.37 -3.58 1.00
CA VAL A 71 4.07 -3.29 0.40
C VAL A 71 3.77 -4.34 -0.66
N PHE A 72 2.92 -5.32 -0.35
CA PHE A 72 2.62 -6.44 -1.23
C PHE A 72 1.33 -7.17 -0.84
N HIS A 73 0.57 -7.65 -1.82
CA HIS A 73 -0.58 -8.50 -1.55
C HIS A 73 -0.21 -9.98 -1.61
N THR A 74 -0.21 -10.65 -0.46
CA THR A 74 0.01 -12.10 -0.31
C THR A 74 -0.87 -12.93 -1.25
N GLY A 75 -0.36 -14.06 -1.76
CA GLY A 75 -1.10 -14.94 -2.67
C GLY A 75 -1.16 -14.43 -4.11
N THR A 76 -0.38 -13.40 -4.43
CA THR A 76 -0.23 -12.89 -5.80
C THR A 76 1.19 -13.02 -6.35
N GLU A 77 2.09 -13.69 -5.63
CA GLU A 77 3.51 -13.89 -5.93
C GLU A 77 3.69 -14.53 -7.32
N SER A 78 2.94 -15.59 -7.61
CA SER A 78 3.05 -16.29 -8.91
C SER A 78 2.69 -15.36 -10.07
N ARG A 79 1.61 -14.58 -9.92
CA ARG A 79 1.14 -13.59 -10.91
C ARG A 79 2.10 -12.41 -11.05
N ASN A 80 2.55 -11.85 -9.93
CA ASN A 80 3.24 -10.57 -9.88
C ASN A 80 4.75 -10.71 -9.99
N LEU A 81 5.34 -11.74 -9.41
CA LEU A 81 6.79 -11.93 -9.26
C LEU A 81 7.27 -13.22 -9.94
N GLY A 82 6.36 -14.13 -10.29
CA GLY A 82 6.71 -15.35 -10.99
C GLY A 82 7.30 -16.45 -10.13
N THR A 83 7.09 -16.36 -8.82
CA THR A 83 7.50 -17.36 -7.85
C THR A 83 6.27 -17.89 -7.11
N ASP A 84 6.29 -19.16 -6.77
CA ASP A 84 5.28 -19.76 -5.89
C ASP A 84 5.70 -19.71 -4.41
N THR A 85 6.85 -19.11 -4.11
CA THR A 85 7.32 -18.88 -2.74
C THR A 85 6.60 -17.68 -2.13
N ALA A 86 5.94 -17.88 -0.99
CA ALA A 86 5.38 -16.81 -0.17
C ALA A 86 6.50 -15.86 0.29
N LEU A 87 6.29 -14.56 0.14
CA LEU A 87 7.32 -13.57 0.48
C LEU A 87 7.62 -13.55 1.99
N GLU A 88 6.65 -13.91 2.81
CA GLU A 88 6.80 -14.01 4.27
C GLU A 88 7.82 -15.08 4.68
N ALA A 89 8.15 -16.03 3.78
CA ALA A 89 9.18 -17.03 4.01
C ALA A 89 10.58 -16.56 3.59
N LEU A 90 10.69 -15.41 2.92
CA LEU A 90 11.94 -14.87 2.40
C LEU A 90 12.49 -13.77 3.31
N SER A 91 13.82 -13.65 3.36
CA SER A 91 14.49 -12.52 4.01
C SER A 91 14.26 -11.22 3.24
N ALA A 92 14.42 -10.08 3.91
CA ALA A 92 14.33 -8.77 3.29
C ALA A 92 15.28 -8.62 2.09
N ALA A 93 16.48 -9.20 2.19
CA ALA A 93 17.48 -9.20 1.12
C ALA A 93 17.07 -10.05 -0.08
N GLU A 94 16.32 -11.12 0.12
CA GLU A 94 15.76 -11.94 -0.97
C GLU A 94 14.59 -11.23 -1.64
N ILE A 95 13.66 -10.66 -0.86
CA ILE A 95 12.53 -9.88 -1.38
C ILE A 95 13.04 -8.68 -2.20
N GLY A 96 14.06 -7.98 -1.71
CA GLY A 96 14.65 -6.82 -2.40
C GLY A 96 15.33 -7.12 -3.74
N ARG A 97 15.51 -8.41 -4.11
CA ARG A 97 15.99 -8.83 -5.44
C ARG A 97 14.86 -9.21 -6.39
N LEU A 98 13.62 -9.26 -5.91
CA LEU A 98 12.46 -9.59 -6.73
C LEU A 98 11.98 -8.36 -7.49
N GLU A 99 11.62 -8.58 -8.75
CA GLU A 99 11.04 -7.57 -9.61
C GLU A 99 9.66 -8.02 -10.07
N TYR A 100 8.73 -7.08 -10.18
CA TYR A 100 7.45 -7.33 -10.80
C TYR A 100 7.62 -7.73 -12.26
N ARG A 101 6.87 -8.75 -12.68
CA ARG A 101 6.68 -9.08 -14.08
C ARG A 101 6.10 -7.86 -14.78
N ALA A 102 6.80 -7.37 -15.79
CA ALA A 102 6.40 -6.17 -16.54
C ALA A 102 4.95 -6.28 -17.02
N ARG A 103 4.10 -5.36 -16.55
CA ARG A 103 2.76 -5.16 -17.08
C ARG A 103 2.89 -4.15 -18.23
N GLY A 104 2.64 -4.60 -19.46
CA GLY A 104 2.69 -3.74 -20.66
C GLY A 104 4.07 -3.63 -21.34
N ARG A 105 4.09 -3.05 -22.55
CA ARG A 105 5.31 -2.83 -23.33
C ARG A 105 6.05 -1.59 -22.81
N GLY A 106 7.30 -1.75 -22.40
CA GLY A 106 8.21 -0.64 -22.07
C GLY A 106 8.15 -0.12 -20.63
N GLY A 107 7.53 -0.86 -19.70
CA GLY A 107 7.60 -0.55 -18.27
C GLY A 107 9.03 -0.68 -17.74
N ARG A 108 9.40 0.19 -16.80
CA ARG A 108 10.66 0.04 -16.04
C ARG A 108 10.52 -1.13 -15.07
N PRO A 109 11.60 -1.86 -14.77
CA PRO A 109 11.61 -2.79 -13.65
C PRO A 109 11.18 -2.08 -12.36
N GLN A 110 10.23 -2.67 -11.64
CA GLN A 110 9.79 -2.22 -10.32
C GLN A 110 10.03 -3.36 -9.34
N GLY A 111 10.71 -3.08 -8.23
CA GLY A 111 10.88 -4.03 -7.13
C GLY A 111 9.70 -4.01 -6.17
N VAL A 112 9.69 -4.96 -5.23
CA VAL A 112 8.79 -4.92 -4.07
C VAL A 112 9.31 -3.86 -3.10
N GLU A 113 8.50 -2.85 -2.79
CA GLU A 113 8.93 -1.71 -1.96
C GLU A 113 8.89 -2.04 -0.47
N ARG A 114 9.91 -1.61 0.28
CA ARG A 114 9.85 -1.60 1.76
C ARG A 114 8.82 -0.55 2.21
N LEU A 115 8.06 -0.86 3.26
CA LEU A 115 6.98 0.00 3.74
C LEU A 115 7.47 1.38 4.22
N ASP A 116 8.63 1.43 4.86
CA ASP A 116 9.25 2.67 5.33
C ASP A 116 9.63 3.59 4.16
N GLU A 117 10.25 3.03 3.12
CA GLU A 117 10.61 3.74 1.89
C GLU A 117 9.38 4.23 1.15
N PHE A 118 8.35 3.39 1.03
CA PHE A 118 7.05 3.77 0.47
C PHE A 118 6.45 4.97 1.21
N LEU A 119 6.31 4.88 2.54
CA LEU A 119 5.70 5.95 3.35
C LEU A 119 6.54 7.23 3.34
N PHE A 120 7.86 7.10 3.26
CA PHE A 120 8.77 8.24 3.17
C PHE A 120 8.50 9.11 1.93
N ARG A 121 8.06 8.51 0.81
CA ARG A 121 7.69 9.25 -0.42
C ARG A 121 6.51 10.20 -0.23
N PHE A 122 5.70 9.99 0.82
CA PHE A 122 4.53 10.80 1.15
C PHE A 122 4.72 11.58 2.47
N ARG A 123 5.95 11.68 2.98
CA ARG A 123 6.22 12.43 4.19
C ARG A 123 5.97 13.93 3.96
N GLY A 124 5.20 14.54 4.87
CA GLY A 124 4.94 15.98 4.86
C GLY A 124 3.83 16.43 3.89
N VAL A 125 3.16 15.49 3.23
CA VAL A 125 1.93 15.76 2.48
C VAL A 125 0.71 15.22 3.22
N ASP A 126 -0.41 15.95 3.18
CA ASP A 126 -1.68 15.49 3.77
C ASP A 126 -2.29 14.39 2.88
N ARG A 127 -1.90 13.14 3.18
CA ARG A 127 -2.31 11.92 2.48
C ARG A 127 -2.66 10.86 3.50
N MET A 128 -3.79 10.18 3.29
CA MET A 128 -4.26 9.11 4.17
C MET A 128 -4.06 7.76 3.50
N PHE A 129 -3.50 6.82 4.27
CA PHE A 129 -3.37 5.43 3.87
C PHE A 129 -4.23 4.53 4.76
N ASN A 130 -4.90 3.57 4.15
CA ASN A 130 -5.46 2.43 4.85
C ASN A 130 -4.48 1.26 4.69
N ILE A 131 -3.92 0.78 5.81
CA ILE A 131 -3.02 -0.37 5.81
C ILE A 131 -3.86 -1.63 6.04
N ASP A 132 -3.86 -2.56 5.09
CA ASP A 132 -4.55 -3.85 5.18
C ASP A 132 -3.56 -5.02 5.39
N ARG A 133 -4.10 -6.21 5.67
CA ARG A 133 -3.43 -7.52 5.80
C ARG A 133 -2.40 -7.67 6.92
N SER A 134 -2.19 -6.62 7.70
CA SER A 134 -1.13 -6.55 8.72
C SER A 134 -1.64 -6.42 10.15
N TRP A 135 -2.94 -6.63 10.43
CA TRP A 135 -3.53 -6.47 11.77
C TRP A 135 -2.86 -7.29 12.88
N HIS A 136 -2.12 -8.34 12.54
CA HIS A 136 -1.38 -9.21 13.47
C HIS A 136 0.10 -8.84 13.61
N LEU A 137 0.57 -7.84 12.85
CA LEU A 137 1.96 -7.40 12.81
C LEU A 137 2.26 -6.21 13.73
N TRP A 138 1.22 -5.54 14.23
CA TRP A 138 1.32 -4.35 15.07
C TRP A 138 1.06 -4.73 16.56
N PRO A 139 1.74 -4.07 17.52
CA PRO A 139 1.52 -4.29 18.95
C PRO A 139 0.17 -3.76 19.47
#